data_AF-A0A942S6R0-F1
#
_entry.id   AF-A0A942S6R0-F1
#
_cell.length_a   1.000
_cell.length_b   1.000
_cell.length_c   1.000
_cell.angle_alpha   90.00
_cell.angle_beta   90.00
_cell.angle_gamma   90.00
#
_symmetry.space_group_name_H-M   'P 1'
#
loop_
_entity.id
_entity.type
_entity.pdbx_description
1 polymer ?
#
loop_
_entity_poly.entity_id
_entity_poly.type
_entity_poly.pdbx_seq_one_letter_code
_entity_poly.pdbx_strand_id
1 'polypeptide(L)'
;MKNLLLYLFSFVLILSSCVEKNVKENTDSTVGTSFRNPGFNADFMDSLMVDIITYVGKKHAHSTFETRFTPEFRNHYIEMADDFEMKEIILTPDSGYYFYMLRPARSLDPDKNKRGVLGKFRLDQNNKINDFQELVNTPPGNMETLLKSGKTLMSMLIEAGSVDSLLQDKNLVEWPDGRLYYDKQRYEWRYVDAE
;
A
#
# COMPACT_ATOMS: atom_id res chain seq x y z
N MET A 1 -74.69 5.43 -7.24
CA MET A 1 -74.98 6.79 -7.75
C MET A 1 -74.90 7.77 -6.59
N LYS A 2 -74.07 8.83 -6.72
CA LYS A 2 -74.03 10.07 -5.89
C LYS A 2 -73.58 9.87 -4.43
N ASN A 3 -72.65 10.61 -3.81
CA ASN A 3 -71.85 11.81 -4.07
C ASN A 3 -70.62 11.70 -3.14
N LEU A 4 -69.38 11.91 -3.58
CA LEU A 4 -68.64 13.17 -3.51
C LEU A 4 -68.85 13.96 -2.20
N LEU A 5 -67.90 13.89 -1.27
CA LEU A 5 -67.59 15.00 -0.38
C LEU A 5 -66.08 15.03 -0.06
N LEU A 6 -65.43 16.08 -0.58
CA LEU A 6 -64.09 16.55 -0.25
C LEU A 6 -63.96 16.79 1.26
N TYR A 7 -62.86 16.34 1.87
CA TYR A 7 -62.32 16.98 3.07
C TYR A 7 -60.85 17.30 2.84
N LEU A 8 -60.58 18.60 2.66
CA LEU A 8 -59.26 19.20 2.84
C LEU A 8 -58.85 19.00 4.31
N PHE A 9 -57.70 18.37 4.52
CA PHE A 9 -56.95 18.54 5.77
C PHE A 9 -55.58 19.11 5.44
N SER A 10 -55.46 20.40 5.72
CA SER A 10 -54.21 21.13 5.77
C SER A 10 -53.29 20.49 6.79
N PHE A 11 -52.14 19.97 6.37
CA PHE A 11 -51.05 19.65 7.27
C PHE A 11 -49.87 20.58 6.95
N VAL A 12 -49.77 21.62 7.77
CA VAL A 12 -48.61 22.49 7.88
C VAL A 12 -47.53 21.70 8.61
N LEU A 13 -46.43 21.40 7.93
CA LEU A 13 -45.19 20.96 8.56
C LEU A 13 -44.13 22.03 8.30
N ILE A 14 -43.90 22.85 9.33
CA ILE A 14 -42.72 23.69 9.49
C ILE A 14 -41.77 22.93 10.40
N LEU A 15 -40.61 22.51 9.90
CA LEU A 15 -39.35 22.31 10.63
C LEU A 15 -38.20 22.45 9.60
N SER A 16 -37.55 23.61 9.55
CA SER A 16 -36.22 23.89 10.11
C SER A 16 -35.06 23.05 9.57
N SER A 17 -34.26 23.73 8.75
CA SER A 17 -32.79 23.71 8.62
C SER A 17 -32.02 22.40 8.81
N CYS A 18 -31.28 22.01 7.78
CA CYS A 18 -29.82 22.17 7.83
C CYS A 18 -29.26 22.36 6.42
N VAL A 19 -28.55 23.46 6.26
CA VAL A 19 -27.73 23.80 5.10
C VAL A 19 -26.52 22.89 5.14
N GLU A 20 -26.41 21.94 4.22
CA GLU A 20 -25.12 21.33 3.92
C GLU A 20 -24.42 22.17 2.84
N LYS A 21 -23.31 22.78 3.26
CA LYS A 21 -22.39 23.53 2.42
C LYS A 21 -21.94 22.68 1.24
N ASN A 22 -22.16 23.20 0.04
CA ASN A 22 -21.39 22.85 -1.14
C ASN A 22 -19.90 23.11 -0.85
N VAL A 23 -19.13 22.06 -0.53
CA VAL A 23 -17.68 22.10 -0.62
C VAL A 23 -17.34 21.86 -2.07
N LYS A 24 -16.85 22.91 -2.74
CA LYS A 24 -16.21 22.80 -4.05
C LYS A 24 -15.00 21.88 -3.88
N GLU A 25 -15.04 20.70 -4.48
CA GLU A 25 -13.84 19.90 -4.71
C GLU A 25 -12.90 20.72 -5.58
N ASN A 26 -11.85 21.21 -4.95
CA ASN A 26 -10.73 21.83 -5.63
C ASN A 26 -9.88 20.67 -6.17
N THR A 27 -10.07 20.33 -7.45
CA THR A 27 -9.20 19.40 -8.17
C THR A 27 -7.86 20.08 -8.41
N ASP A 28 -6.99 20.03 -7.41
CA ASP A 28 -5.56 20.26 -7.59
C ASP A 28 -4.89 18.93 -7.92
N SER A 29 -4.30 18.89 -9.11
CA SER A 29 -3.57 17.79 -9.69
C SER A 29 -2.28 17.52 -8.92
N THR A 30 -2.37 16.73 -7.86
CA THR A 30 -1.27 15.93 -7.34
C THR A 30 -1.71 14.48 -7.38
N VAL A 31 -0.82 13.59 -7.84
CA VAL A 31 -1.08 12.14 -7.88
C VAL A 31 -1.38 11.69 -6.44
N GLY A 32 -2.67 11.61 -6.11
CA GLY A 32 -3.15 11.43 -4.75
C GLY A 32 -2.75 10.07 -4.23
N THR A 33 -1.93 10.06 -3.19
CA THR A 33 -1.78 8.91 -2.30
C THR A 33 -3.15 8.56 -1.74
N SER A 34 -3.74 7.48 -2.24
CA SER A 34 -5.05 6.99 -1.81
C SER A 34 -4.89 6.23 -0.49
N PHE A 35 -4.86 6.94 0.64
CA PHE A 35 -4.95 6.33 1.97
C PHE A 35 -6.42 6.14 2.34
N ARG A 36 -7.02 5.03 1.92
CA ARG A 36 -8.45 4.75 2.16
C ARG A 36 -8.69 4.07 3.52
N ASN A 37 -8.16 4.64 4.61
CA ASN A 37 -8.53 4.20 5.96
C ASN A 37 -8.67 5.39 6.92
N PRO A 38 -9.87 5.70 7.43
CA PRO A 38 -10.10 6.82 8.35
C PRO A 38 -9.37 6.69 9.70
N GLY A 39 -8.74 5.55 10.01
CA GLY A 39 -7.94 5.34 11.23
C GLY A 39 -6.45 5.72 11.14
N PHE A 40 -5.94 6.10 9.96
CA PHE A 40 -4.53 6.39 9.76
C PHE A 40 -4.25 7.90 9.88
N ASN A 41 -3.64 8.32 10.99
CA ASN A 41 -3.09 9.67 11.13
C ASN A 41 -1.63 9.72 10.64
N ALA A 42 -1.05 10.93 10.53
CA ALA A 42 0.30 11.12 10.00
C ALA A 42 1.36 10.35 10.81
N ASP A 43 1.36 10.50 12.14
CA ASP A 43 2.34 9.82 13.01
C ASP A 43 2.29 8.29 12.88
N PHE A 44 1.08 7.74 12.78
CA PHE A 44 0.89 6.32 12.55
C PHE A 44 1.44 5.90 11.19
N MET A 45 1.17 6.67 10.14
CA MET A 45 1.65 6.40 8.78
C MET A 45 3.18 6.45 8.69
N ASP A 46 3.81 7.43 9.34
CA ASP A 46 5.26 7.55 9.38
C ASP A 46 5.87 6.35 10.11
N SER A 47 5.29 5.97 11.26
CA SER A 47 5.74 4.77 11.98
C SER A 47 5.52 3.50 11.17
N LEU A 48 4.38 3.35 10.49
CA LEU A 48 4.06 2.20 9.66
C LEU A 48 5.02 2.10 8.47
N MET A 49 5.38 3.23 7.84
CA MET A 49 6.35 3.27 6.76
C MET A 49 7.72 2.76 7.24
N VAL A 50 8.20 3.22 8.39
CA VAL A 50 9.46 2.73 9.00
C VAL A 50 9.38 1.22 9.31
N ASP A 51 8.23 0.75 9.81
CA ASP A 51 8.03 -0.67 10.09
C ASP A 51 8.08 -1.50 8.79
N ILE A 52 7.43 -1.06 7.71
CA ILE A 52 7.51 -1.71 6.38
C ILE A 52 8.96 -1.68 5.83
N ILE A 53 9.65 -0.55 5.94
CA ILE A 53 11.06 -0.41 5.53
C ILE A 53 11.94 -1.40 6.29
N THR A 54 11.63 -1.72 7.55
CA THR A 54 12.39 -2.74 8.30
C THR A 54 12.32 -4.12 7.63
N TYR A 55 11.18 -4.45 7.00
CA TYR A 55 11.01 -5.70 6.25
C TYR A 55 11.70 -5.66 4.88
N VAL A 56 11.52 -4.58 4.11
CA VAL A 56 11.93 -4.51 2.70
C VAL A 56 13.26 -3.80 2.46
N GLY A 57 13.78 -3.09 3.46
CA GLY A 57 14.99 -2.29 3.37
C GLY A 57 16.26 -3.12 3.58
N LYS A 58 17.40 -2.52 3.29
CA LYS A 58 18.68 -3.13 3.61
C LYS A 58 18.85 -3.16 5.12
N LYS A 59 19.00 -4.36 5.68
CA LYS A 59 19.28 -4.53 7.12
C LYS A 59 20.57 -3.80 7.53
N HIS A 60 20.59 -3.30 8.76
CA HIS A 60 21.79 -2.74 9.36
C HIS A 60 22.95 -3.76 9.34
N ALA A 61 24.20 -3.29 9.21
CA ALA A 61 25.36 -4.16 9.04
C ALA A 61 25.56 -5.14 10.20
N HIS A 62 25.17 -4.73 11.41
CA HIS A 62 25.30 -5.51 12.64
C HIS A 62 24.01 -6.25 13.07
N SER A 63 22.94 -6.22 12.26
CA SER A 63 21.71 -6.94 12.57
C SER A 63 21.61 -8.29 11.85
N THR A 64 20.84 -9.21 12.43
CA THR A 64 20.39 -10.47 11.81
C THR A 64 18.95 -10.33 11.32
N PHE A 65 18.40 -11.39 10.71
CA PHE A 65 16.99 -11.38 10.27
C PHE A 65 16.02 -11.32 11.45
N GLU A 66 16.44 -11.81 12.60
CA GLU A 66 15.69 -11.80 13.86
C GLU A 66 15.88 -10.47 14.59
N THR A 67 17.11 -9.96 14.67
CA THR A 67 17.38 -8.76 15.48
C THR A 67 17.07 -7.46 14.77
N ARG A 68 16.89 -7.44 13.45
CA ARG A 68 16.60 -6.20 12.70
C ARG A 68 15.35 -5.44 13.16
N PHE A 69 14.43 -6.11 13.85
CA PHE A 69 13.18 -5.52 14.37
C PHE A 69 13.32 -4.97 15.80
N THR A 70 14.49 -5.08 16.43
CA THR A 70 14.69 -4.55 17.78
C THR A 70 14.78 -3.02 17.77
N PRO A 71 14.42 -2.35 18.89
CA PRO A 71 14.48 -0.88 18.97
C PRO A 71 15.86 -0.28 18.67
N GLU A 72 16.93 -1.04 18.94
CA GLU A 72 18.33 -0.64 18.69
C GLU A 72 18.58 -0.24 17.23
N PHE A 73 17.94 -0.92 16.27
CA PHE A 73 18.14 -0.64 14.84
C PHE A 73 17.08 0.29 14.24
N ARG A 74 16.11 0.78 15.03
CA ARG A 74 15.00 1.59 14.47
C ARG A 74 15.51 2.86 13.79
N ASN A 75 16.49 3.56 14.37
CA ASN A 75 17.02 4.80 13.81
C ASN A 75 17.62 4.60 12.42
N HIS A 76 18.27 3.47 12.16
CA HIS A 76 18.80 3.12 10.82
C HIS A 76 17.68 3.11 9.77
N TYR A 77 16.49 2.61 10.09
CA TYR A 77 15.36 2.58 9.16
C TYR A 77 14.63 3.93 9.05
N ILE A 78 14.65 4.75 10.12
CA ILE A 78 14.17 6.13 10.07
C ILE A 78 15.04 6.94 9.11
N GLU A 79 16.36 6.84 9.23
CA GLU A 79 17.32 7.52 8.33
C GLU A 79 17.17 7.04 6.88
N MET A 80 16.83 5.77 6.68
CA MET A 80 16.57 5.20 5.36
C MET A 80 15.24 5.66 4.74
N ALA A 81 14.30 6.19 5.53
CA ALA A 81 12.95 6.49 5.06
C ALA A 81 12.91 7.56 3.96
N ASP A 82 13.86 8.50 3.95
CA ASP A 82 13.97 9.56 2.93
C ASP A 82 14.16 9.01 1.51
N ASP A 83 14.70 7.80 1.39
CA ASP A 83 14.93 7.14 0.10
C ASP A 83 13.71 6.37 -0.43
N PHE A 84 12.69 6.18 0.42
CA PHE A 84 11.50 5.39 0.14
C PHE A 84 10.29 6.29 -0.09
N GLU A 85 9.33 5.81 -0.88
CA GLU A 85 8.08 6.54 -1.11
C GLU A 85 6.89 5.58 -1.00
N MET A 86 6.07 5.75 0.03
CA MET A 86 4.78 5.07 0.10
C MET A 86 3.84 5.64 -0.96
N LYS A 87 3.37 4.81 -1.89
CA LYS A 87 2.45 5.24 -2.95
C LYS A 87 1.02 4.89 -2.65
N GLU A 88 0.80 3.72 -2.07
CA GLU A 88 -0.55 3.24 -1.81
C GLU A 88 -0.59 2.25 -0.65
N ILE A 89 -1.61 2.37 0.20
CA ILE A 89 -2.00 1.37 1.19
C ILE A 89 -3.51 1.19 1.12
N ILE A 90 -3.97 -0.05 1.00
CA ILE A 90 -5.39 -0.39 0.87
C ILE A 90 -5.77 -1.42 1.92
N LEU A 91 -6.82 -1.12 2.70
CA LEU A 91 -7.46 -2.08 3.60
C LEU A 91 -8.28 -3.09 2.79
N THR A 92 -8.07 -4.37 3.04
CA THR A 92 -8.81 -5.46 2.40
C THR A 92 -10.03 -5.87 3.25
N PRO A 93 -11.05 -6.52 2.66
CA PRO A 93 -12.25 -6.95 3.40
C PRO A 93 -11.98 -7.91 4.57
N ASP A 94 -10.88 -8.66 4.52
CA ASP A 94 -10.46 -9.58 5.57
C ASP A 94 -9.56 -8.93 6.63
N SER A 95 -9.54 -7.59 6.72
CA SER A 95 -8.71 -6.82 7.65
C SER A 95 -7.20 -6.97 7.44
N GLY A 96 -6.78 -7.31 6.22
CA GLY A 96 -5.40 -7.20 5.78
C GLY A 96 -5.14 -5.87 5.08
N TYR A 97 -3.90 -5.66 4.68
CA TYR A 97 -3.47 -4.49 3.94
C TYR A 97 -2.65 -4.91 2.74
N TYR A 98 -2.90 -4.26 1.60
CA TYR A 98 -1.98 -4.24 0.47
C TYR A 98 -1.19 -2.94 0.49
N PHE A 99 0.07 -3.00 0.11
CA PHE A 99 0.90 -1.80 -0.04
C PHE A 99 1.66 -1.81 -1.36
N TYR A 100 1.89 -0.61 -1.89
CA TYR A 100 2.85 -0.36 -2.94
C TYR A 100 3.75 0.80 -2.54
N MET A 101 5.07 0.55 -2.60
CA MET A 101 6.07 1.56 -2.28
C MET A 101 7.21 1.54 -3.30
N LEU A 102 7.91 2.67 -3.42
CA LEU A 102 9.13 2.76 -4.19
C LEU A 102 10.34 2.70 -3.24
N ARG A 103 11.37 1.95 -3.62
CA ARG A 103 12.65 1.89 -2.90
C ARG A 103 13.84 2.08 -3.84
N PRO A 104 15.03 2.45 -3.34
CA PRO A 104 16.24 2.50 -4.15
C PRO A 104 16.52 1.17 -4.85
N ALA A 105 17.00 1.28 -6.08
CA ALA A 105 17.39 0.15 -6.91
C ALA A 105 18.70 0.47 -7.63
N ARG A 106 19.56 -0.54 -7.78
CA ARG A 106 20.75 -0.41 -8.61
C ARG A 106 20.33 -0.41 -10.08
N SER A 107 20.77 0.62 -10.80
CA SER A 107 20.59 0.76 -12.25
C SER A 107 21.81 1.44 -12.85
N LEU A 108 22.11 1.14 -14.12
CA LEU A 108 23.11 1.87 -14.91
C LEU A 108 22.56 3.19 -15.46
N ASP A 109 21.23 3.28 -15.57
CA ASP A 109 20.49 4.46 -15.99
C ASP A 109 20.15 5.30 -14.74
N PRO A 110 20.68 6.52 -14.61
CA PRO A 110 20.49 7.35 -13.41
C PRO A 110 19.03 7.74 -13.18
N ASP A 111 18.20 7.75 -14.23
CA ASP A 111 16.77 8.06 -14.15
C ASP A 111 15.92 6.86 -13.71
N LYS A 112 16.56 5.68 -13.54
CA LYS A 112 15.93 4.41 -13.13
C LYS A 112 16.51 3.86 -11.84
N ASN A 113 16.75 4.74 -10.88
CA ASN A 113 17.37 4.42 -9.59
C ASN A 113 16.38 3.92 -8.51
N LYS A 114 15.11 3.66 -8.87
CA LYS A 114 14.09 3.10 -7.98
C LYS A 114 13.40 1.89 -8.59
N ARG A 115 12.79 1.08 -7.73
CA ARG A 115 11.87 -0.01 -8.09
C ARG A 115 10.63 0.02 -7.22
N GLY A 116 9.55 -0.52 -7.72
CA GLY A 116 8.33 -0.76 -6.97
C GLY A 116 8.42 -2.06 -6.16
N VAL A 117 7.84 -2.03 -4.97
CA VAL A 117 7.65 -3.19 -4.09
C VAL A 117 6.17 -3.27 -3.77
N LEU A 118 5.55 -4.37 -4.14
CA LEU A 118 4.18 -4.71 -3.80
C LEU A 118 4.19 -5.79 -2.73
N GLY A 119 3.35 -5.64 -1.71
CA GLY A 119 3.20 -6.67 -0.72
C GLY A 119 1.90 -6.58 0.06
N LYS A 120 1.81 -7.42 1.08
CA LYS A 120 0.68 -7.45 2.00
C LYS A 120 1.13 -7.64 3.43
N PHE A 121 0.32 -7.18 4.36
CA PHE A 121 0.52 -7.40 5.79
C PHE A 121 -0.81 -7.35 6.54
N ARG A 122 -0.77 -7.69 7.81
CA ARG A 122 -1.87 -7.48 8.75
C ARG A 122 -1.34 -6.67 9.94
N LEU A 123 -2.25 -6.06 10.70
CA LEU A 123 -1.92 -5.40 11.95
C LEU A 123 -2.51 -6.21 13.10
N ASP A 124 -1.74 -6.38 14.18
CA ASP A 124 -2.25 -6.94 15.42
C ASP A 124 -3.03 -5.90 16.25
N GLN A 125 -3.54 -6.32 17.41
CA GLN A 125 -4.27 -5.46 18.35
C GLN A 125 -3.46 -4.26 18.90
N ASN A 126 -2.13 -4.29 18.76
CA ASN A 126 -1.22 -3.22 19.18
C ASN A 126 -0.73 -2.39 17.97
N ASN A 127 -1.38 -2.51 16.81
CA ASN A 127 -1.01 -1.89 15.55
C ASN A 127 0.42 -2.25 15.08
N LYS A 128 0.90 -3.45 15.43
CA LYS A 128 2.17 -3.98 14.92
C LYS A 128 1.92 -4.86 13.71
N ILE A 129 2.82 -4.73 12.72
CA ILE A 129 2.80 -5.57 11.53
C ILE A 129 2.96 -7.04 11.94
N ASN A 130 2.07 -7.88 11.44
CA ASN A 130 2.19 -9.33 11.43
C ASN A 130 1.81 -9.87 10.04
N ASP A 131 2.11 -11.16 9.78
CA ASP A 131 1.84 -11.83 8.50
C ASP A 131 2.33 -11.03 7.27
N PHE A 132 3.55 -10.46 7.39
CA PHE A 132 4.14 -9.65 6.33
C PHE A 132 4.63 -10.52 5.17
N GLN A 133 4.30 -10.10 3.94
CA GLN A 133 4.78 -10.75 2.73
C GLN A 133 5.07 -9.71 1.63
N GLU A 134 6.32 -9.71 1.15
CA GLU A 134 6.66 -9.10 -0.15
C GLU A 134 6.14 -10.04 -1.26
N LEU A 135 5.36 -9.49 -2.19
CA LEU A 135 4.72 -10.28 -3.25
C LEU A 135 5.49 -10.14 -4.57
N VAL A 136 5.85 -8.90 -4.93
CA VAL A 136 6.46 -8.58 -6.23
C VAL A 136 7.42 -7.40 -6.11
N ASN A 137 8.49 -7.45 -6.90
CA ASN A 137 9.28 -6.28 -7.29
C ASN A 137 9.11 -5.98 -8.76
N THR A 138 8.99 -4.71 -9.10
CA THR A 138 9.11 -4.28 -10.50
C THR A 138 10.58 -4.23 -10.92
N PRO A 139 10.87 -4.25 -12.23
CA PRO A 139 12.16 -3.78 -12.73
C PRO A 139 12.43 -2.34 -12.30
N PRO A 140 13.71 -1.91 -12.21
CA PRO A 140 14.03 -0.51 -12.00
C PRO A 140 13.47 0.36 -13.11
N GLY A 141 12.91 1.51 -12.77
CA GLY A 141 12.21 2.37 -13.72
C GLY A 141 12.19 3.83 -13.29
N ASN A 142 11.79 4.69 -14.22
CA ASN A 142 11.48 6.07 -13.90
C ASN A 142 10.12 6.16 -13.20
N MET A 143 9.83 7.32 -12.59
CA MET A 143 8.61 7.53 -11.79
C MET A 143 7.33 7.17 -12.57
N GLU A 144 7.21 7.61 -13.83
CA GLU A 144 6.02 7.34 -14.66
C GLU A 144 5.80 5.83 -14.84
N THR A 145 6.86 5.10 -15.20
CA THR A 145 6.81 3.65 -15.41
C THR A 145 6.45 2.92 -14.12
N LEU A 146 7.04 3.32 -12.99
CA LEU A 146 6.79 2.71 -11.69
C LEU A 146 5.37 2.99 -11.19
N LEU A 147 4.82 4.18 -11.41
CA LEU A 147 3.44 4.49 -11.04
C LEU A 147 2.44 3.69 -11.89
N LYS A 148 2.68 3.58 -13.20
CA LYS A 148 1.86 2.75 -14.08
C LYS A 148 1.90 1.28 -13.67
N SER A 149 3.10 0.76 -13.40
CA SER A 149 3.31 -0.63 -12.98
C SER A 149 2.61 -0.92 -11.65
N GLY A 150 2.79 -0.02 -10.67
CA GLY A 150 2.14 -0.11 -9.36
C GLY A 150 0.62 -0.15 -9.47
N LYS A 151 0.04 0.74 -10.28
CA LYS A 151 -1.41 0.75 -10.52
C LYS A 151 -1.90 -0.58 -11.09
N THR A 152 -1.24 -1.09 -12.13
CA THR A 152 -1.62 -2.38 -12.75
C THR A 152 -1.52 -3.54 -11.75
N LEU A 153 -0.42 -3.63 -11.01
CA LEU A 153 -0.19 -4.68 -10.02
C LEU A 153 -1.19 -4.61 -8.86
N MET A 154 -1.45 -3.40 -8.35
CA MET A 154 -2.39 -3.18 -7.25
C MET A 154 -3.83 -3.51 -7.69
N SER A 155 -4.25 -3.08 -8.88
CA SER A 155 -5.57 -3.43 -9.43
C SER A 155 -5.75 -4.95 -9.53
N MET A 156 -4.75 -5.67 -10.04
CA MET A 156 -4.81 -7.12 -10.13
C MET A 156 -4.93 -7.77 -8.74
N LEU A 157 -4.17 -7.27 -7.76
CA LEU A 157 -4.22 -7.79 -6.40
C LEU A 157 -5.59 -7.54 -5.73
N ILE A 158 -6.21 -6.38 -5.96
CA ILE A 158 -7.56 -6.06 -5.46
C ILE A 158 -8.62 -6.94 -6.13
N GLU A 159 -8.56 -7.08 -7.45
CA GLU A 159 -9.60 -7.74 -8.25
C GLU A 159 -9.53 -9.26 -8.17
N ALA A 160 -8.33 -9.84 -8.20
CA ALA A 160 -8.11 -11.28 -8.25
C ALA A 160 -7.57 -11.87 -6.94
N GLY A 161 -7.17 -11.02 -5.97
CA GLY A 161 -6.55 -11.48 -4.71
C GLY A 161 -5.11 -12.02 -4.87
N SER A 162 -4.57 -11.98 -6.09
CA SER A 162 -3.24 -12.47 -6.45
C SER A 162 -2.69 -11.74 -7.66
N VAL A 163 -1.36 -11.74 -7.83
CA VAL A 163 -0.64 -11.23 -9.01
C VAL A 163 0.01 -12.36 -9.83
N ASP A 164 -0.34 -13.62 -9.56
CA ASP A 164 0.30 -14.80 -10.16
C ASP A 164 0.28 -14.80 -11.70
N SER A 165 -0.81 -14.30 -12.29
CA SER A 165 -0.98 -14.19 -13.74
C SER A 165 0.02 -13.23 -14.40
N LEU A 166 0.62 -12.33 -13.62
CA LEU A 166 1.54 -11.30 -14.09
C LEU A 166 3.01 -11.62 -13.80
N LEU A 167 3.32 -12.68 -13.05
CA LEU A 167 4.68 -13.01 -12.64
C LEU A 167 5.64 -13.32 -13.81
N GLN A 168 5.07 -13.70 -14.96
CA GLN A 168 5.85 -13.96 -16.17
C GLN A 168 6.05 -12.71 -17.04
N ASP A 169 5.35 -11.60 -16.77
CA ASP A 169 5.57 -10.35 -17.49
C ASP A 169 6.79 -9.61 -16.95
N LYS A 170 7.92 -9.80 -17.64
CA LYS A 170 9.21 -9.19 -17.26
C LYS A 170 9.26 -7.67 -17.41
N ASN A 171 8.28 -7.06 -18.05
CA ASN A 171 8.16 -5.59 -18.08
C ASN A 171 7.54 -5.06 -16.78
N LEU A 172 6.82 -5.91 -16.04
CA LEU A 172 6.08 -5.54 -14.84
C LEU A 172 6.70 -6.13 -13.57
N VAL A 173 7.23 -7.35 -13.65
CA VAL A 173 7.74 -8.13 -12.52
C VAL A 173 9.19 -8.55 -12.78
N GLU A 174 10.11 -8.06 -11.95
CA GLU A 174 11.48 -8.55 -11.88
C GLU A 174 11.57 -9.75 -10.94
N TRP A 175 11.00 -9.64 -9.73
CA TRP A 175 10.97 -10.71 -8.74
C TRP A 175 9.55 -10.98 -8.25
N PRO A 176 9.15 -12.25 -8.05
CA PRO A 176 9.93 -13.47 -8.29
C PRO A 176 10.13 -13.78 -9.78
N ASP A 177 11.22 -14.46 -10.13
CA ASP A 177 11.57 -14.83 -11.50
C ASP A 177 11.59 -16.35 -11.76
N GLY A 178 11.03 -17.14 -10.84
CA GLY A 178 11.03 -18.60 -10.88
C GLY A 178 12.25 -19.24 -10.20
N ARG A 179 13.33 -18.49 -9.96
CA ARG A 179 14.49 -18.94 -9.18
C ARG A 179 14.42 -18.50 -7.73
N LEU A 180 13.46 -17.62 -7.41
CA LEU A 180 13.28 -17.03 -6.10
C LEU A 180 12.00 -17.54 -5.44
N TYR A 181 12.06 -17.75 -4.13
CA TYR A 181 10.90 -17.89 -3.26
C TYR A 181 10.99 -16.85 -2.14
N TYR A 182 9.84 -16.45 -1.58
CA TYR A 182 9.81 -15.56 -0.43
C TYR A 182 9.86 -16.39 0.86
N ASP A 183 10.95 -16.27 1.62
CA ASP A 183 11.11 -16.90 2.93
C ASP A 183 10.31 -16.08 3.96
N LYS A 184 9.14 -16.60 4.36
CA LYS A 184 8.25 -15.95 5.33
C LYS A 184 8.79 -15.94 6.76
N GLN A 185 9.75 -16.80 7.09
CA GLN A 185 10.37 -16.81 8.42
C GLN A 185 11.42 -15.69 8.53
N ARG A 186 12.17 -15.47 7.44
CA ARG A 186 13.22 -14.45 7.38
C ARG A 186 12.75 -13.12 6.80
N TYR A 187 11.59 -13.11 6.16
CA TYR A 187 11.00 -12.00 5.41
C TYR A 187 11.94 -11.44 4.33
N GLU A 188 12.37 -12.30 3.42
CA GLU A 188 13.23 -11.94 2.30
C GLU A 188 13.10 -12.89 1.11
N TRP A 189 13.48 -12.42 -0.08
CA TRP A 189 13.61 -13.28 -1.26
C TRP A 189 14.89 -14.13 -1.16
N ARG A 190 14.75 -15.43 -1.40
CA ARG A 190 15.83 -16.41 -1.39
C ARG A 190 15.85 -17.17 -2.70
N TYR A 191 17.04 -17.54 -3.16
CA TYR A 191 17.17 -18.47 -4.27
C TYR A 191 16.70 -19.86 -3.83
N VAL A 192 15.94 -20.52 -4.70
CA VAL A 192 15.78 -21.97 -4.62
C VAL A 192 17.18 -22.54 -4.88
N ASP A 193 17.75 -23.20 -3.88
CA ASP A 193 19.04 -23.88 -4.07
C ASP A 193 18.88 -24.84 -5.27
N ALA A 194 19.83 -24.80 -6.19
CA ALA A 194 19.90 -25.80 -7.24
C ALA A 194 20.30 -27.13 -6.56
N GLU A 195 19.35 -28.06 -6.47
CA GLU A 195 19.64 -29.46 -6.13
C GLU A 195 20.66 -30.08 -7.09
#